data_AF-A0A2P6P2C4-F1
#
_entry.id   AF-A0A2P6P2C4-F1
#
_cell.length_a   1.000
_cell.length_b   1.000
_cell.length_c   1.000
_cell.angle_alpha   90.00
_cell.angle_beta   90.00
_cell.angle_gamma   90.00
#
_symmetry.space_group_name_H-M   'P 1'
#
loop_
_entity.id
_entity.type
_entity.pdbx_description
1 polymer ?
#
loop_
_entity_poly.entity_id
_entity_poly.type
_entity_poly.pdbx_seq_one_letter_code
_entity_poly.pdbx_strand_id
1 'polypeptide(L)'
;MPFYPTKSPGGNTSTSSISPISPVMGYNHSHIDKNIGTAESASITGGYFHRSMTDPCMYKRYLYMDLYADALWAGTENPENSGNFSTTKISFRCAHDSPMQCNIVAGSSTPSLGYVFSFGEDNKKDVYVLTSTGVYRVTRPSRTNFTCAKEHVVDLGTHRQRSDSSMSRNMFEGRKDIAFLLFFLVLYPGFDLVNH
;
A
#
# COMPACT_ATOMS: atom_id res chain seq x y z
N MET A 1 -25.08 1.02 7.39
CA MET A 1 -26.10 0.66 6.39
C MET A 1 -25.42 -0.12 5.27
N PRO A 2 -25.98 -1.23 4.77
CA PRO A 2 -25.46 -1.90 3.57
C PRO A 2 -25.57 -0.95 2.38
N PHE A 3 -24.50 -0.85 1.58
CA PHE A 3 -24.52 -0.08 0.33
C PHE A 3 -25.32 -0.86 -0.72
N TYR A 4 -26.45 -0.30 -1.14
CA TYR A 4 -27.22 -0.80 -2.28
C TYR A 4 -26.88 0.09 -3.47
N PRO A 5 -26.17 -0.42 -4.50
CA PRO A 5 -25.86 0.39 -5.67
C PRO A 5 -27.16 0.86 -6.32
N THR A 6 -27.32 2.17 -6.46
CA THR A 6 -28.45 2.76 -7.18
C THR A 6 -28.31 2.42 -8.66
N LYS A 7 -29.38 1.83 -9.23
CA LYS A 7 -29.48 1.61 -10.67
C LYS A 7 -29.17 2.91 -11.39
N SER A 8 -28.21 2.88 -12.33
CA SER A 8 -28.01 3.98 -13.27
C SER A 8 -29.35 4.26 -13.97
N PRO A 9 -29.79 5.53 -14.07
CA PRO A 9 -31.04 5.85 -14.74
C PRO A 9 -30.90 5.56 -16.24
N GLY A 10 -31.42 4.42 -16.67
CA GLY A 10 -31.43 4.02 -18.07
C GLY A 10 -32.35 2.85 -18.30
N GLY A 11 -33.51 3.12 -18.91
CA GLY A 11 -34.32 2.20 -19.72
C GLY A 11 -34.81 0.89 -19.09
N ASN A 12 -35.87 0.32 -19.67
CA ASN A 12 -36.29 -1.05 -19.36
C ASN A 12 -35.35 -2.05 -20.07
N THR A 13 -34.07 -2.05 -19.71
CA THR A 13 -33.11 -3.05 -20.14
C THR A 13 -33.43 -4.35 -19.41
N SER A 14 -33.65 -5.45 -20.14
CA SER A 14 -33.94 -6.76 -19.55
C SER A 14 -32.86 -7.11 -18.52
N THR A 15 -33.20 -7.83 -17.46
CA THR A 15 -32.23 -8.26 -16.43
C THR A 15 -31.05 -9.06 -16.99
N SER A 16 -31.18 -9.64 -18.19
CA SER A 16 -30.12 -10.30 -18.95
C SER A 16 -29.22 -9.38 -19.78
N SER A 17 -29.61 -8.13 -20.01
CA SER A 17 -28.89 -7.17 -20.86
C SER A 17 -27.78 -6.40 -20.12
N ILE A 18 -27.75 -6.50 -18.79
CA ILE A 18 -26.72 -5.89 -17.95
C ILE A 18 -25.98 -7.04 -17.27
N SER A 19 -24.67 -7.16 -17.55
CA SER A 19 -23.76 -7.97 -16.76
C SER A 19 -23.01 -7.01 -15.81
N PRO A 20 -23.61 -6.64 -14.66
CA PRO A 20 -22.95 -5.71 -13.76
C PRO A 20 -21.72 -6.39 -13.16
N ILE A 21 -20.58 -5.73 -13.24
CA ILE A 21 -19.42 -6.10 -12.44
C ILE A 21 -19.73 -5.65 -11.02
N SER A 22 -20.07 -6.60 -10.14
CA SER A 22 -20.31 -6.31 -8.73
C SER A 22 -19.04 -5.73 -8.10
N PRO A 23 -19.15 -4.69 -7.25
CA PRO A 23 -18.00 -4.16 -6.55
C PRO A 23 -17.40 -5.24 -5.66
N VAL A 24 -16.08 -5.40 -5.74
CA VAL A 24 -15.33 -6.36 -4.90
C VAL A 24 -15.50 -6.03 -3.42
N MET A 25 -15.56 -4.73 -3.07
CA MET A 25 -15.84 -4.29 -1.71
C MET A 25 -16.33 -2.84 -1.62
N GLY A 26 -16.83 -2.50 -0.43
CA GLY A 26 -17.07 -1.15 0.05
C GLY A 26 -17.06 -1.16 1.58
N TYR A 27 -16.97 0.02 2.21
CA TYR A 27 -17.14 0.14 3.66
C TYR A 27 -18.03 1.32 3.98
N ASN A 28 -18.64 1.28 5.17
CA ASN A 28 -19.39 2.39 5.71
C ASN A 28 -18.43 3.33 6.42
N HIS A 29 -18.43 4.61 6.09
CA HIS A 29 -17.57 5.62 6.72
C HIS A 29 -17.73 5.67 8.25
N SER A 30 -18.89 5.27 8.78
CA SER A 30 -19.13 5.19 10.22
C SER A 30 -18.37 4.05 10.93
N HIS A 31 -17.69 3.17 10.20
CA HIS A 31 -16.90 2.06 10.76
C HIS A 31 -15.41 2.40 10.88
N ILE A 32 -14.99 3.61 10.49
CA ILE A 32 -13.64 4.09 10.78
C ILE A 32 -13.64 4.76 12.16
N ASP A 33 -12.53 4.63 12.89
CA ASP A 33 -12.40 5.06 14.27
C ASP A 33 -12.60 6.58 14.39
N LYS A 34 -13.58 7.01 15.18
CA LYS A 34 -14.00 8.42 15.30
C LYS A 34 -12.95 9.32 15.92
N ASN A 35 -11.96 8.72 16.57
CA ASN A 35 -10.88 9.42 17.26
C ASN A 35 -9.87 10.05 16.29
N ILE A 36 -9.92 9.68 15.01
CA ILE A 36 -9.15 10.32 13.93
C ILE A 36 -10.14 11.17 13.14
N GLY A 37 -10.32 12.42 13.57
CA GLY A 37 -11.40 13.34 13.13
C GLY A 37 -11.46 13.66 11.62
N THR A 38 -10.61 13.06 10.80
CA THR A 38 -10.61 13.17 9.33
C THR A 38 -11.07 11.89 8.63
N ALA A 39 -11.05 10.74 9.31
CA ALA A 39 -11.25 9.44 8.69
C ALA A 39 -12.73 9.09 8.43
N GLU A 40 -13.66 9.77 9.10
CA GLU A 40 -15.12 9.57 8.95
C GLU A 40 -15.69 9.99 7.57
N SER A 41 -14.89 10.54 6.67
CA SER A 41 -15.30 10.88 5.29
C SER A 41 -14.31 10.41 4.22
N ALA A 42 -13.33 9.60 4.61
CA ALA A 42 -12.34 9.06 3.68
C ALA A 42 -13.03 8.16 2.66
N SER A 43 -12.76 8.31 1.37
CA SER A 43 -13.18 7.35 0.34
C SER A 43 -12.04 6.38 0.00
N ILE A 44 -12.39 5.22 -0.57
CA ILE A 44 -11.39 4.33 -1.20
C ILE A 44 -10.72 5.11 -2.33
N THR A 45 -9.40 5.32 -2.25
CA THR A 45 -8.63 6.01 -3.29
C THR A 45 -8.16 5.09 -4.39
N GLY A 46 -8.03 3.79 -4.09
CA GLY A 46 -7.62 2.81 -5.06
C GLY A 46 -7.69 1.39 -4.54
N GLY A 47 -7.43 0.47 -5.44
CA GLY A 47 -7.29 -0.94 -5.11
C GLY A 47 -6.26 -1.64 -5.97
N TYR A 48 -5.76 -2.76 -5.46
CA TYR A 48 -4.72 -3.54 -6.10
C TYR A 48 -4.96 -5.04 -5.94
N PHE A 49 -4.83 -5.83 -7.02
CA PHE A 49 -4.89 -7.28 -6.91
C PHE A 49 -3.50 -7.85 -6.58
N HIS A 50 -3.31 -8.36 -5.37
CA HIS A 50 -2.00 -8.79 -4.88
C HIS A 50 -1.52 -10.08 -5.55
N ARG A 51 -0.56 -9.94 -6.47
CA ARG A 51 0.05 -11.05 -7.23
C ARG A 51 1.40 -11.49 -6.68
N SER A 52 2.02 -10.69 -5.82
CA SER A 52 3.31 -11.06 -5.23
C SER A 52 3.17 -12.26 -4.29
N MET A 53 4.23 -13.06 -4.24
CA MET A 53 4.44 -14.08 -3.19
C MET A 53 5.28 -13.55 -2.03
N THR A 54 5.69 -12.26 -2.06
CA THR A 54 6.40 -11.62 -0.95
C THR A 54 5.57 -11.64 0.32
N ASP A 55 4.24 -11.43 0.24
CA ASP A 55 3.31 -11.73 1.33
C ASP A 55 2.35 -12.87 0.90
N PRO A 56 2.66 -14.14 1.24
CA PRO A 56 1.87 -15.28 0.79
C PRO A 56 0.48 -15.35 1.46
N CYS A 57 0.25 -14.61 2.54
CA CYS A 57 -1.08 -14.50 3.15
C CYS A 57 -1.98 -13.50 2.42
N MET A 58 -1.38 -12.60 1.63
CA MET A 58 -2.10 -11.62 0.82
C MET A 58 -2.24 -12.02 -0.65
N TYR A 59 -1.53 -13.06 -1.10
CA TYR A 59 -1.65 -13.60 -2.44
C TYR A 59 -3.11 -13.90 -2.85
N LYS A 60 -3.49 -13.45 -4.06
CA LYS A 60 -4.84 -13.53 -4.65
C LYS A 60 -5.92 -12.72 -3.90
N ARG A 61 -5.54 -11.74 -3.09
CA ARG A 61 -6.49 -10.82 -2.44
C ARG A 61 -6.46 -9.45 -3.11
N TYR A 62 -7.62 -8.80 -3.13
CA TYR A 62 -7.72 -7.40 -3.52
C TYR A 62 -7.45 -6.52 -2.30
N LEU A 63 -6.46 -5.65 -2.39
CA LEU A 63 -6.12 -4.65 -1.39
C LEU A 63 -6.82 -3.34 -1.72
N TYR A 64 -7.36 -2.65 -0.72
CA TYR A 64 -7.93 -1.32 -0.87
C TYR A 64 -7.57 -0.45 0.32
N MET A 65 -7.21 0.80 0.06
CA MET A 65 -6.93 1.79 1.10
C MET A 65 -7.83 3.00 0.93
N ASP A 66 -8.15 3.63 2.05
CA ASP A 66 -8.79 4.93 2.05
C ASP A 66 -7.77 6.07 1.83
N LEU A 67 -8.31 7.27 1.64
CA LEU A 67 -7.52 8.48 1.38
C LEU A 67 -6.47 8.78 2.45
N TYR A 68 -6.73 8.46 3.72
CA TYR A 68 -5.83 8.82 4.84
C TYR A 68 -4.91 7.68 5.27
N ALA A 69 -4.94 6.54 4.59
CA ALA A 69 -4.26 5.31 4.99
C ALA A 69 -4.65 4.79 6.39
N ASP A 70 -5.80 5.21 6.93
CA ASP A 70 -6.27 4.78 8.26
C ASP A 70 -6.95 3.42 8.21
N ALA A 71 -7.45 3.06 7.04
CA ALA A 71 -8.08 1.78 6.84
C ALA A 71 -7.63 1.12 5.54
N LEU A 72 -7.09 -0.08 5.71
CA LEU A 72 -6.69 -1.01 4.67
C LEU A 72 -7.61 -2.23 4.76
N TRP A 73 -8.12 -2.68 3.63
CA TRP A 73 -8.99 -3.84 3.55
C TRP A 73 -8.49 -4.85 2.52
N ALA A 74 -8.83 -6.10 2.78
CA ALA A 74 -8.61 -7.22 1.90
C ALA A 74 -9.95 -7.81 1.45
N GLY A 75 -10.19 -7.78 0.14
CA GLY A 75 -11.22 -8.57 -0.53
C GLY A 75 -10.68 -9.97 -0.87
N THR A 76 -11.29 -11.01 -0.33
CA THR A 76 -10.95 -12.41 -0.62
C THR A 76 -12.12 -13.09 -1.30
N GLU A 77 -11.88 -13.61 -2.50
CA GLU A 77 -12.85 -14.42 -3.21
C GLU A 77 -12.92 -15.82 -2.59
N ASN A 78 -14.13 -16.31 -2.31
CA ASN A 78 -14.31 -17.67 -1.83
C ASN A 78 -15.69 -18.23 -2.21
N PRO A 79 -15.76 -19.34 -2.98
CA PRO A 79 -14.66 -20.07 -3.63
C PRO A 79 -13.95 -19.27 -4.74
N GLU A 80 -12.78 -19.74 -5.20
CA GLU A 80 -12.06 -19.11 -6.32
C GLU A 80 -12.92 -19.11 -7.60
N ASN A 81 -12.95 -17.98 -8.32
CA ASN A 81 -13.79 -17.74 -9.51
C ASN A 81 -15.30 -17.78 -9.29
N SER A 82 -15.78 -17.63 -8.06
CA SER A 82 -17.22 -17.58 -7.75
C SER A 82 -17.85 -16.20 -7.96
N GLY A 83 -17.04 -15.15 -8.06
CA GLY A 83 -17.48 -13.76 -7.96
C GLY A 83 -17.95 -13.35 -6.56
N ASN A 84 -17.83 -14.22 -5.55
CA ASN A 84 -18.26 -13.96 -4.19
C ASN A 84 -17.08 -13.49 -3.33
N PHE A 85 -17.09 -12.23 -2.93
CA PHE A 85 -16.00 -11.60 -2.19
C PHE A 85 -16.39 -11.34 -0.74
N SER A 86 -15.53 -11.79 0.17
CA SER A 86 -15.54 -11.41 1.57
C SER A 86 -14.58 -10.25 1.79
N THR A 87 -14.96 -9.26 2.59
CA THR A 87 -14.11 -8.10 2.90
C THR A 87 -13.70 -8.14 4.36
N THR A 88 -12.42 -7.89 4.65
CA THR A 88 -11.90 -7.83 6.02
C THR A 88 -10.95 -6.65 6.17
N LYS A 89 -11.09 -5.87 7.25
CA LYS A 89 -10.12 -4.82 7.59
C LYS A 89 -8.83 -5.49 8.03
N ILE A 90 -7.70 -5.05 7.50
CA ILE A 90 -6.38 -5.59 7.81
C ILE A 90 -5.51 -4.52 8.44
N SER A 91 -4.74 -4.91 9.45
CA SER A 91 -3.75 -4.06 10.07
C SER A 91 -2.46 -4.11 9.27
N PHE A 92 -1.72 -3.00 9.25
CA PHE A 92 -0.40 -2.94 8.65
C PHE A 92 0.58 -2.24 9.60
N ARG A 93 1.86 -2.55 9.42
CA ARG A 93 2.98 -2.02 10.19
C ARG A 93 4.15 -1.83 9.24
N CYS A 94 5.09 -0.97 9.63
CA CYS A 94 6.31 -0.83 8.87
C CYS A 94 7.35 -1.86 9.30
N ALA A 95 8.19 -2.25 8.33
CA ALA A 95 9.28 -3.15 8.58
C ALA A 95 10.31 -2.48 9.50
N HIS A 96 10.83 -3.22 10.48
CA HIS A 96 11.80 -2.71 11.46
C HIS A 96 13.14 -2.31 10.82
N ASP A 97 13.46 -2.89 9.67
CA ASP A 97 14.65 -2.64 8.85
C ASP A 97 14.37 -1.69 7.68
N SER A 98 13.26 -0.93 7.72
CA SER A 98 12.94 0.07 6.69
C SER A 98 13.95 1.23 6.73
N PRO A 99 14.46 1.69 5.56
CA PRO A 99 15.35 2.85 5.51
C PRO A 99 14.65 4.16 5.93
N MET A 100 13.33 4.22 5.75
CA MET A 100 12.50 5.32 6.24
C MET A 100 11.83 4.90 7.53
N GLN A 101 12.00 5.69 8.59
CA GLN A 101 11.30 5.48 9.85
C GLN A 101 9.80 5.76 9.66
N CYS A 102 8.97 4.84 10.13
CA CYS A 102 7.54 5.08 10.16
C CYS A 102 7.13 5.74 11.46
N ASN A 103 6.50 6.90 11.32
CA ASN A 103 5.98 7.65 12.46
C ASN A 103 4.63 7.05 12.87
N ILE A 104 4.54 6.65 14.14
CA ILE A 104 3.26 6.33 14.77
C ILE A 104 2.85 7.57 15.55
N VAL A 105 1.72 8.17 15.19
CA VAL A 105 1.20 9.35 15.90
C VAL A 105 0.74 8.90 17.29
N ALA A 106 1.01 9.71 18.32
CA ALA A 106 0.59 9.42 19.69
C ALA A 106 -0.93 9.15 19.74
N GLY A 107 -1.31 7.98 20.26
CA GLY A 107 -2.71 7.54 20.31
C GLY A 107 -3.17 6.65 19.14
N SER A 108 -2.34 6.44 18.11
CA SER A 108 -2.64 5.52 17.00
C SER A 108 -1.91 4.17 17.12
N SER A 109 -2.53 3.12 16.60
CA SER A 109 -1.91 1.79 16.43
C SER A 109 -1.37 1.55 15.01
N THR A 110 -1.68 2.43 14.07
CA THR A 110 -1.28 2.37 12.66
C THR A 110 -0.22 3.43 12.34
N PRO A 111 0.76 3.11 11.46
CA PRO A 111 1.68 4.10 10.94
C PRO A 111 0.94 5.21 10.19
N SER A 112 1.37 6.46 10.36
CA SER A 112 0.87 7.58 9.55
C SER A 112 1.61 7.59 8.21
N LEU A 113 0.93 7.16 7.15
CA LEU A 113 1.44 7.20 5.77
C LEU A 113 0.98 8.47 5.02
N GLY A 114 0.22 9.35 5.67
CA GLY A 114 -0.40 10.52 5.05
C GLY A 114 -1.42 10.15 3.98
N TYR A 115 -1.58 11.02 2.98
CA TYR A 115 -2.56 10.84 1.90
C TYR A 115 -2.14 9.76 0.91
N VAL A 116 -3.00 8.78 0.63
CA VAL A 116 -2.79 7.76 -0.41
C VAL A 116 -3.18 8.33 -1.77
N PHE A 117 -2.25 8.31 -2.72
CA PHE A 117 -2.48 8.77 -4.08
C PHE A 117 -2.77 7.63 -5.05
N SER A 118 -1.99 6.54 -4.99
CA SER A 118 -2.13 5.43 -5.92
C SER A 118 -1.40 4.16 -5.46
N PHE A 119 -1.67 3.06 -6.17
CA PHE A 119 -0.94 1.80 -6.06
C PHE A 119 -0.08 1.58 -7.31
N GLY A 120 1.04 0.89 -7.16
CA GLY A 120 1.93 0.49 -8.24
C GLY A 120 2.39 -0.96 -8.09
N GLU A 121 2.87 -1.53 -9.19
CA GLU A 121 3.47 -2.86 -9.25
C GLU A 121 4.85 -2.75 -9.90
N ASP A 122 5.85 -3.45 -9.36
CA ASP A 122 7.14 -3.63 -10.05
C ASP A 122 7.20 -4.93 -10.88
N ASN A 123 8.34 -5.17 -11.53
CA ASN A 123 8.54 -6.37 -12.36
C ASN A 123 8.52 -7.68 -11.56
N LYS A 124 8.73 -7.63 -10.23
CA LYS A 124 8.63 -8.79 -9.33
C LYS A 124 7.22 -8.99 -8.79
N LYS A 125 6.26 -8.19 -9.26
CA LYS A 125 4.86 -8.19 -8.81
C LYS A 125 4.67 -7.65 -7.40
N ASP A 126 5.70 -7.05 -6.82
CA ASP A 126 5.60 -6.41 -5.52
C ASP A 126 4.77 -5.14 -5.62
N VAL A 127 3.94 -4.95 -4.59
CA VAL A 127 3.00 -3.84 -4.53
C VAL A 127 3.64 -2.66 -3.84
N TYR A 128 3.45 -1.47 -4.41
CA TYR A 128 3.88 -0.21 -3.85
C TYR A 128 2.68 0.70 -3.64
N VAL A 129 2.72 1.50 -2.58
CA VAL A 129 1.72 2.52 -2.27
C VAL A 129 2.42 3.87 -2.34
N LEU A 130 1.97 4.74 -3.23
CA LEU A 130 2.42 6.12 -3.32
C LEU A 130 1.57 6.96 -2.37
N THR A 131 2.23 7.66 -1.46
CA THR A 131 1.58 8.57 -0.52
C THR A 131 2.28 9.93 -0.45
N SER A 132 1.65 10.88 0.25
CA SER A 132 2.25 12.20 0.51
C SER A 132 3.55 12.16 1.32
N THR A 133 3.85 11.07 2.03
CA THR A 133 5.06 10.93 2.87
C THR A 133 6.14 10.06 2.23
N GLY A 134 5.84 9.35 1.13
CA GLY A 134 6.81 8.54 0.43
C GLY A 134 6.20 7.40 -0.39
N VAL A 135 7.07 6.45 -0.77
CA VAL A 135 6.67 5.24 -1.51
C VAL A 135 6.93 4.04 -0.62
N TYR A 136 5.87 3.27 -0.34
CA TYR A 136 5.92 2.14 0.57
C TYR A 136 5.75 0.84 -0.19
N ARG A 137 6.71 -0.07 -0.07
CA ARG A 137 6.61 -1.44 -0.60
C ARG A 137 5.86 -2.34 0.40
N VAL A 138 4.91 -3.12 -0.07
CA VAL A 138 4.31 -4.21 0.72
C VAL A 138 5.33 -5.33 0.86
N THR A 139 5.64 -5.72 2.09
CA THR A 139 6.66 -6.73 2.40
C THR A 139 6.09 -7.92 3.13
N ARG A 140 6.91 -8.97 3.30
CA ARG A 140 6.54 -10.18 4.03
C ARG A 140 6.13 -9.89 5.50
N PRO A 141 5.13 -10.61 6.05
CA PRO A 141 4.61 -10.40 7.41
C PRO A 141 5.66 -10.45 8.52
N SER A 142 6.63 -11.37 8.43
CA SER A 142 7.70 -11.52 9.42
C SER A 142 8.55 -10.27 9.65
N ARG A 143 8.73 -9.41 8.62
CA ARG A 143 9.47 -8.14 8.78
C ARG A 143 8.71 -7.11 9.62
N THR A 144 7.41 -7.30 9.73
CA THR A 144 6.46 -6.36 10.36
C THR A 144 5.85 -6.93 11.64
N ASN A 145 6.42 -8.01 12.20
CA ASN A 145 5.93 -8.74 13.38
C ASN A 145 4.50 -9.29 13.23
N PHE A 146 4.08 -9.61 12.01
CA PHE A 146 2.84 -10.35 11.75
C PHE A 146 3.16 -11.82 11.47
N THR A 147 2.24 -12.71 11.84
CA THR A 147 2.36 -14.14 11.61
C THR A 147 1.60 -14.54 10.34
N CYS A 148 2.23 -15.35 9.50
CA CYS A 148 1.60 -15.94 8.34
C CYS A 148 1.97 -17.41 8.22
N ALA A 149 0.98 -18.30 8.34
CA ALA A 149 1.22 -19.75 8.26
C ALA A 149 1.75 -20.22 6.90
N LYS A 150 1.54 -19.43 5.84
CA LYS A 150 2.04 -19.70 4.48
C LYS A 150 3.44 -19.13 4.25
N GLU A 151 3.96 -18.35 5.19
CA GLU A 151 5.30 -17.79 5.08
C GLU A 151 6.33 -18.83 5.52
N HIS A 152 7.17 -19.25 4.59
CA HIS A 152 8.33 -20.08 4.90
C HIS A 152 9.49 -19.18 5.32
N VAL A 153 9.56 -18.89 6.61
CA VAL A 153 10.76 -18.28 7.19
C VAL A 153 11.78 -19.40 7.36
N VAL A 154 12.80 -19.43 6.49
CA VAL A 154 14.02 -20.16 6.83
C VAL A 154 14.64 -19.39 7.99
N ASP A 155 14.46 -19.94 9.19
CA ASP A 155 15.10 -19.42 10.39
C ASP A 155 16.61 -19.52 10.17
N LEU A 156 17.25 -18.39 9.87
CA LEU A 156 18.71 -18.27 9.94
C LEU A 156 19.06 -18.29 11.42
N GLY A 157 18.92 -19.47 12.03
CA GLY A 157 19.27 -19.73 13.40
C GLY A 157 20.72 -19.29 13.62
N THR A 158 20.91 -18.34 14.53
CA THR A 158 22.04 -18.24 15.45
C THR A 158 23.40 -18.72 14.90
N HIS A 159 23.97 -18.08 13.88
CA HIS A 159 25.43 -18.20 13.66
C HIS A 159 26.15 -17.27 14.63
N ARG A 160 26.25 -17.71 15.88
CA ARG A 160 27.27 -17.25 16.82
C ARG A 160 28.62 -17.76 16.30
N GLN A 161 29.24 -17.03 15.37
CA GLN A 161 30.66 -17.21 15.08
C GLN A 161 31.37 -15.86 15.18
N ARG A 162 31.93 -15.66 16.37
CA ARG A 162 33.14 -14.88 16.56
C ARG A 162 34.26 -15.61 15.81
N SER A 163 34.69 -15.04 14.69
CA SER A 163 36.10 -15.08 14.29
C SER A 163 36.38 -13.88 13.40
N ASP A 164 37.30 -13.05 13.89
CA ASP A 164 37.87 -11.92 13.19
C ASP A 164 38.45 -12.36 11.84
N SER A 165 38.07 -11.68 10.78
CA SER A 165 38.96 -11.49 9.63
C SER A 165 38.73 -10.10 9.04
N SER A 166 39.71 -9.25 9.34
CA SER A 166 39.98 -7.99 8.67
C SER A 166 40.02 -8.18 7.15
N MET A 167 39.17 -7.47 6.42
CA MET A 167 39.48 -7.09 5.03
C MET A 167 39.12 -5.63 4.77
N SER A 168 40.20 -4.86 4.69
CA SER A 168 40.48 -3.64 3.91
C SER A 168 39.30 -2.74 3.48
N ARG A 169 39.31 -1.52 4.03
CA ARG A 169 38.60 -0.36 3.49
C ARG A 169 39.24 0.05 2.16
N ASN A 170 38.64 -0.33 1.04
CA ASN A 170 38.89 0.36 -0.22
C ASN A 170 37.94 1.56 -0.32
N MET A 171 38.54 2.71 -0.04
CA MET A 171 38.03 4.06 -0.21
C MET A 171 37.58 4.24 -1.67
N PHE A 172 36.27 4.37 -1.91
CA PHE A 172 35.77 4.75 -3.22
C PHE A 172 36.00 6.25 -3.37
N GLU A 173 37.01 6.59 -4.15
CA GLU A 173 37.40 7.95 -4.51
C GLU A 173 36.30 8.58 -5.37
N GLY A 174 35.37 9.25 -4.69
CA GLY A 174 34.27 10.00 -5.29
C GLY A 174 34.80 11.24 -6.01
N ARG A 175 34.98 11.10 -7.33
CA ARG A 175 35.34 12.15 -8.28
C ARG A 175 34.33 13.30 -8.21
N LYS A 176 34.86 14.53 -8.09
CA LYS A 176 34.12 15.79 -8.02
C LYS A 176 33.42 16.09 -9.35
N ASP A 177 32.11 15.89 -9.45
CA ASP A 177 31.29 16.43 -10.54
C ASP A 177 29.95 16.99 -10.01
N ILE A 178 30.05 17.93 -9.06
CA ILE A 178 28.91 18.73 -8.54
C ILE A 178 28.69 20.03 -9.38
N ALA A 179 29.39 20.19 -10.51
CA ALA A 179 29.31 21.41 -11.31
C ALA A 179 28.26 21.39 -12.44
N PHE A 180 27.67 20.23 -12.78
CA PHE A 180 26.78 20.13 -13.96
C PHE A 180 25.27 20.15 -13.66
N LEU A 181 24.84 20.00 -12.41
CA LEU A 181 23.41 19.99 -12.05
C LEU A 181 22.83 21.38 -11.77
N LEU A 182 23.66 22.42 -11.65
CA LEU A 182 23.20 23.79 -11.43
C LEU A 182 22.92 24.57 -12.73
N PHE A 183 23.27 24.01 -13.90
CA PHE A 183 23.06 24.68 -15.19
C PHE A 183 21.66 24.47 -15.80
N PHE A 184 20.88 23.49 -15.31
CA PHE A 184 19.51 23.25 -15.78
C PHE A 184 18.44 24.06 -15.03
N LEU A 185 18.78 24.69 -13.91
CA LEU A 185 17.85 25.51 -13.12
C LEU A 185 17.76 26.97 -13.56
N VAL A 186 18.57 27.41 -14.55
CA VAL A 186 18.66 28.83 -14.95
C VAL A 186 18.05 29.10 -16.34
N LEU A 187 17.46 28.11 -17.02
CA LEU A 187 16.97 28.29 -18.40
C LEU A 187 15.52 27.84 -18.68
N TYR A 188 14.63 27.87 -17.69
CA TYR A 188 13.18 27.87 -17.97
C TYR A 188 12.51 29.11 -17.39
N PRO A 189 12.33 30.19 -18.17
CA PRO A 189 11.34 31.20 -17.87
C PRO A 189 9.96 30.68 -18.30
N GLY A 190 8.99 30.69 -17.39
CA GLY A 190 7.57 30.64 -17.73
C GLY A 190 6.86 29.31 -17.45
N PHE A 191 6.38 29.15 -16.22
CA PHE A 191 5.10 28.47 -15.97
C PHE A 191 4.29 29.37 -15.04
N ASP A 192 3.44 30.21 -15.65
CA ASP A 192 2.38 30.93 -14.96
C ASP A 192 1.34 29.91 -14.47
N LEU A 193 1.19 29.81 -13.14
CA LEU A 193 0.03 29.20 -12.50
C LEU A 193 -1.09 30.23 -12.46
N VAL A 194 -1.97 30.19 -13.47
CA VAL A 194 -3.29 30.82 -13.40
C VAL A 194 -4.18 29.91 -12.57
N ASN A 195 -4.51 30.33 -11.34
CA ASN A 195 -5.63 29.79 -10.58
C ASN A 195 -6.94 30.24 -11.25
N HIS A 196 -7.88 29.31 -11.43
CA HIS A 196 -9.27 29.62 -11.72
C HIS A 196 -10.19 28.85 -10.79
#